data_AF-A0A401ZBF8-F1
#
_entry.id   AF-A0A401ZBF8-F1
#
_cell.length_a   1.000
_cell.length_b   1.000
_cell.length_c   1.000
_cell.angle_alpha   90.00
_cell.angle_beta   90.00
_cell.angle_gamma   90.00
#
_symmetry.space_group_name_H-M   'P 1'
#
loop_
_entity.id
_entity.type
_entity.pdbx_description
1 polymer ?
#
loop_
_entity_poly.entity_id
_entity_poly.type
_entity_poly.pdbx_seq_one_letter_code
_entity_poly.pdbx_strand_id
1 'polypeptide(L)'
;MVLGALSLDQVTIGAFIGFLLSLPIALFLVYWLSAVKNRTAVIMGGLAGAFIAFLVILGWAGTLFFSQPIPGANGASAFFGGVLLCSAAGLVGGIIVDLIVARRNSRDYRRQVSHE
;
A
#
# COMPACT_ATOMS: atom_id res chain seq x y z
N MET A 1 -10.83 -12.77 -13.00
CA MET A 1 -11.98 -11.86 -13.26
C MET A 1 -11.75 -10.41 -12.80
N VAL A 2 -10.78 -10.09 -11.93
CA VAL A 2 -10.55 -8.70 -11.45
C VAL A 2 -9.98 -7.76 -12.52
N LEU A 3 -9.18 -8.27 -13.46
CA LEU A 3 -8.62 -7.48 -14.57
C LEU A 3 -9.65 -7.05 -15.63
N GLY A 4 -10.84 -7.67 -15.67
CA GLY A 4 -11.90 -7.31 -16.61
C GLY A 4 -12.87 -6.22 -16.11
N ALA A 5 -12.75 -5.81 -14.84
CA ALA A 5 -13.64 -4.84 -14.20
C ALA A 5 -13.04 -3.42 -14.12
N LEU A 6 -11.78 -3.24 -14.52
CA LEU A 6 -11.19 -1.90 -14.60
C LEU A 6 -11.78 -1.20 -15.82
N SER A 7 -12.82 -0.38 -15.60
CA SER A 7 -13.23 0.57 -16.61
C SER A 7 -12.02 1.46 -16.93
N LEU A 8 -11.73 1.64 -18.23
CA LEU A 8 -10.69 2.56 -18.72
C LEU A 8 -11.14 4.03 -18.58
N ASP A 9 -11.78 4.35 -17.46
CA ASP A 9 -12.22 5.70 -17.12
C ASP A 9 -11.06 6.52 -16.59
N GLN A 10 -11.16 7.84 -16.79
CA GLN A 10 -10.14 8.80 -16.38
C GLN A 10 -9.78 8.71 -14.88
N VAL A 11 -10.74 8.30 -14.04
CA VAL A 11 -10.57 8.09 -12.59
C VAL A 11 -9.69 6.88 -12.30
N THR A 12 -9.98 5.74 -12.93
CA THR A 12 -9.24 4.49 -12.75
C THR A 12 -7.80 4.65 -13.25
N ILE A 13 -7.62 5.29 -14.40
CA ILE A 13 -6.29 5.59 -14.96
C ILE A 13 -5.53 6.55 -14.04
N GLY A 14 -6.18 7.61 -13.57
CA GLY A 14 -5.58 8.57 -12.64
C GLY A 14 -5.09 7.89 -11.35
N ALA A 15 -5.96 7.12 -10.70
CA ALA A 15 -5.62 6.36 -9.49
C ALA A 15 -4.49 5.36 -9.73
N PHE A 16 -4.48 4.68 -10.88
CA PHE A 16 -3.45 3.68 -11.21
C PHE A 16 -2.08 4.32 -11.42
N ILE A 17 -2.00 5.42 -12.17
CA ILE A 17 -0.74 6.16 -12.35
C ILE A 17 -0.28 6.74 -11.00
N GLY A 18 -1.21 7.22 -10.18
CA GLY A 18 -0.88 7.70 -8.83
C GLY A 18 -0.31 6.60 -7.94
N PHE A 19 -0.90 5.41 -7.97
CA PHE A 19 -0.37 4.22 -7.30
C PHE A 19 1.03 3.85 -7.83
N LEU A 20 1.23 3.84 -9.15
CA LEU A 20 2.50 3.49 -9.76
C LEU A 20 3.64 4.46 -9.36
N LEU A 21 3.34 5.76 -9.27
CA LEU A 21 4.28 6.77 -8.76
C LEU A 21 4.49 6.69 -7.25
N SER A 22 3.49 6.26 -6.48
CA SER A 22 3.62 6.10 -5.03
C SER A 22 4.55 4.95 -4.64
N LEU A 23 4.59 3.87 -5.44
CA LEU A 23 5.38 2.67 -5.16
C LEU A 23 6.87 2.96 -4.94
N PRO A 24 7.60 3.63 -5.86
CA PRO A 24 9.01 3.92 -5.63
C PRO A 24 9.23 4.79 -4.40
N ILE A 25 8.35 5.76 -4.13
CA ILE A 25 8.46 6.66 -2.96
C ILE A 25 8.27 5.87 -1.67
N ALA A 26 7.17 5.12 -1.58
CA ALA A 26 6.80 4.34 -0.40
C ALA A 26 7.83 3.24 -0.12
N LEU A 27 8.21 2.46 -1.13
CA LEU A 27 9.18 1.38 -0.96
C LEU A 27 10.57 1.90 -0.62
N PHE A 28 10.99 3.03 -1.21
CA PHE A 28 12.26 3.67 -0.85
C PHE A 28 12.27 4.10 0.62
N LEU A 29 11.23 4.81 1.07
CA LEU A 29 11.12 5.26 2.46
C LEU A 29 11.02 4.08 3.45
N VAL A 30 10.24 3.06 3.13
CA VAL A 30 10.10 1.84 3.94
C VAL A 30 11.43 1.09 4.04
N TYR A 31 12.19 0.98 2.95
CA TYR A 31 13.52 0.37 2.95
C TYR A 31 14.53 1.15 3.80
N TRP A 32 14.45 2.48 3.77
CA TRP A 32 15.39 3.36 4.49
C TRP A 32 15.10 3.42 5.99
N LEU A 33 13.82 3.41 6.37
CA LEU A 33 13.38 3.47 7.77
C LEU A 33 13.46 2.12 8.50
N SER A 34 13.42 1.01 7.76
CA SER A 34 13.45 -0.35 8.32
C SER A 34 14.79 -0.68 8.96
N ALA A 35 14.79 -0.90 10.28
CA ALA A 35 15.96 -1.39 11.03
C ALA A 35 16.09 -2.93 11.03
N VAL A 36 15.13 -3.64 10.44
CA VAL A 36 15.04 -5.11 10.48
C VAL A 36 15.97 -5.80 9.47
N LYS A 37 16.59 -6.91 9.88
CA LYS A 37 17.50 -7.73 9.05
C LYS A 37 16.81 -8.32 7.82
N ASN A 38 15.54 -8.73 7.97
CA ASN A 38 14.72 -9.23 6.87
C ASN A 38 13.83 -8.13 6.26
N ARG A 39 14.44 -7.28 5.42
CA ARG A 39 13.77 -6.13 4.79
C ARG A 39 12.68 -6.52 3.78
N THR A 40 12.69 -7.76 3.29
CA THR A 40 11.70 -8.24 2.30
C THR A 40 10.28 -8.27 2.87
N ALA A 41 10.13 -8.67 4.14
CA ALA A 41 8.83 -8.66 4.82
C ALA A 41 8.26 -7.24 4.92
N VAL A 42 9.12 -6.27 5.24
CA VAL A 42 8.76 -4.85 5.40
C VAL A 42 8.37 -4.23 4.06
N ILE A 43 9.11 -4.54 2.98
CA ILE A 43 8.77 -4.16 1.60
C ILE A 43 7.42 -4.76 1.18
N MET A 44 7.16 -6.04 1.47
CA MET A 44 5.87 -6.69 1.18
C MET A 44 4.72 -6.04 1.96
N GLY A 45 4.95 -5.68 3.22
CA GLY A 45 4.01 -4.91 4.03
C GLY A 45 3.67 -3.55 3.42
N GLY A 46 4.69 -2.83 2.93
CA GLY A 46 4.48 -1.55 2.28
C GLY A 46 3.78 -1.66 0.92
N LEU A 47 4.09 -2.69 0.15
CA LEU A 47 3.40 -2.98 -1.12
C LEU A 47 1.92 -3.32 -0.86
N ALA A 48 1.64 -4.17 0.12
CA ALA A 48 0.27 -4.51 0.52
C ALA A 48 -0.51 -3.27 1.00
N GLY A 49 0.10 -2.42 1.83
CA GLY A 49 -0.51 -1.17 2.30
C GLY A 49 -0.87 -0.21 1.14
N ALA A 50 0.06 -0.01 0.20
CA ALA A 50 -0.19 0.82 -0.98
C ALA A 50 -1.29 0.24 -1.88
N PHE A 51 -1.31 -1.09 -2.06
CA PHE A 51 -2.32 -1.77 -2.87
C PHE A 51 -3.73 -1.69 -2.23
N ILE A 52 -3.83 -1.82 -0.91
CA ILE A 52 -5.10 -1.66 -0.20
C ILE A 52 -5.63 -0.23 -0.38
N ALA A 53 -4.78 0.78 -0.23
CA ALA A 53 -5.18 2.17 -0.44
C ALA A 53 -5.65 2.44 -1.88
N PHE A 54 -5.01 1.83 -2.87
CA PHE A 54 -5.47 1.90 -4.26
C PHE A 54 -6.88 1.33 -4.43
N LEU A 55 -7.18 0.17 -3.84
CA LEU A 55 -8.52 -0.40 -3.84
C LEU A 55 -9.54 0.49 -3.11
N VAL A 56 -9.15 1.11 -1.99
CA VAL A 56 -10.03 2.05 -1.27
C VAL A 56 -10.41 3.23 -2.16
N ILE A 57 -9.48 3.78 -2.95
CA ILE A 57 -9.76 4.90 -3.87
C ILE A 57 -10.75 4.48 -4.96
N LEU A 58 -10.56 3.30 -5.57
CA LEU A 58 -11.50 2.80 -6.58
C LEU A 58 -12.88 2.51 -5.98
N GLY A 59 -12.93 1.99 -4.75
CA GLY A 59 -14.17 1.73 -4.02
C GLY A 59 -14.90 3.02 -3.69
N TRP A 60 -14.16 4.03 -3.22
CA TRP A 60 -14.69 5.36 -2.95
C TRP A 60 -15.22 6.02 -4.22
N ALA A 61 -14.50 5.93 -5.34
CA ALA A 61 -14.90 6.52 -6.60
C ALA A 61 -16.00 5.73 -7.34
N GLY A 62 -16.43 4.60 -6.79
CA GLY A 62 -17.46 3.72 -7.36
C GLY A 62 -16.98 2.85 -8.53
N THR A 63 -15.77 3.07 -9.04
CA THR A 63 -15.24 2.38 -10.23
C THR A 63 -14.81 0.93 -9.97
N LEU A 64 -14.83 0.49 -8.70
CA LEU A 64 -14.53 -0.91 -8.34
C LEU A 64 -15.70 -1.86 -8.64
N PHE A 65 -16.94 -1.36 -8.56
CA PHE A 65 -18.15 -2.16 -8.76
C PHE A 65 -19.02 -1.67 -9.92
N PHE A 66 -18.90 -0.39 -10.29
CA PHE A 66 -19.71 0.23 -11.35
C PHE A 66 -18.82 0.70 -12.51
N SER A 67 -19.32 0.55 -13.74
CA SER A 67 -18.62 0.95 -14.96
C SER A 67 -18.64 2.46 -15.23
N GLN A 68 -19.27 3.25 -14.36
CA GLN A 68 -19.33 4.70 -14.45
C GLN A 68 -18.90 5.28 -13.10
N PRO A 69 -17.95 6.23 -13.07
CA PRO A 69 -17.58 6.90 -11.84
C PRO A 69 -18.76 7.73 -11.31
N ILE A 70 -18.79 7.94 -10.00
CA ILE A 70 -19.83 8.75 -9.34
C ILE A 70 -19.80 10.18 -9.91
N PRO A 71 -20.96 10.84 -10.12
CA PRO A 71 -21.00 12.22 -10.60
C PRO A 71 -20.13 13.15 -9.75
N GLY A 72 -19.21 13.88 -10.40
CA GLY A 72 -18.25 14.77 -9.73
C GLY A 72 -16.88 14.16 -9.44
N ALA A 73 -16.68 12.86 -9.70
CA ALA A 73 -15.36 12.23 -9.60
C ALA A 73 -14.46 12.66 -10.78
N ASN A 74 -13.34 13.28 -10.47
CA ASN A 74 -12.38 13.79 -11.46
C ASN A 74 -11.09 12.96 -11.48
N GLY A 75 -10.58 12.64 -12.67
CA GLY A 75 -9.34 11.85 -12.81
C GLY A 75 -8.10 12.48 -12.15
N ALA A 76 -8.00 13.81 -12.15
CA ALA A 76 -6.92 14.53 -11.46
C ALA A 76 -6.95 14.32 -9.94
N SER A 77 -8.14 14.36 -9.32
CA SER A 77 -8.28 14.12 -7.88
C SER A 77 -7.96 12.69 -7.50
N ALA A 78 -8.34 11.72 -8.35
CA ALA A 78 -7.99 10.32 -8.20
C ALA A 78 -6.47 10.08 -8.34
N PHE A 79 -5.79 10.83 -9.21
CA PHE A 79 -4.34 10.81 -9.35
C PHE A 79 -3.63 11.32 -8.10
N PHE A 80 -3.89 12.55 -7.66
CA PHE A 80 -3.21 13.11 -6.49
C PHE A 80 -3.58 12.38 -5.20
N GLY A 81 -4.84 11.97 -5.06
CA GLY A 81 -5.29 11.09 -3.98
C GLY A 81 -4.59 9.73 -4.03
N GLY A 82 -4.43 9.15 -5.22
CA GLY A 82 -3.67 7.93 -5.48
C GLY A 82 -2.24 8.03 -4.96
N VAL A 83 -1.51 9.07 -5.38
CA VAL A 83 -0.12 9.28 -4.97
C VAL A 83 -0.01 9.40 -3.45
N LEU A 84 -0.80 10.29 -2.84
CA LEU A 84 -0.68 10.61 -1.41
C LEU A 84 -1.15 9.45 -0.52
N LEU A 85 -2.34 8.91 -0.79
CA LEU A 85 -2.96 7.90 0.07
C LEU A 85 -2.21 6.57 -0.07
N CYS A 86 -1.80 6.17 -1.29
CA CYS A 86 -1.00 4.95 -1.47
C CYS A 86 0.39 5.09 -0.86
N SER A 87 1.03 6.27 -0.93
CA SER A 87 2.33 6.49 -0.28
C SER A 87 2.21 6.41 1.24
N ALA A 88 1.21 7.09 1.82
CA ALA A 88 0.98 7.10 3.27
C ALA A 88 0.61 5.70 3.79
N ALA A 89 -0.33 5.02 3.14
CA ALA A 89 -0.74 3.68 3.53
C ALA A 89 0.37 2.64 3.32
N GLY A 90 1.16 2.77 2.25
CA GLY A 90 2.34 1.94 2.03
C GLY A 90 3.39 2.14 3.12
N LEU A 91 3.64 3.38 3.55
CA LEU A 91 4.52 3.64 4.69
C LEU A 91 4.01 3.02 5.98
N VAL A 92 2.73 3.23 6.29
CA VAL A 92 2.09 2.68 7.49
C VAL A 92 2.15 1.15 7.47
N GLY A 93 1.84 0.52 6.34
CA GLY A 93 1.93 -0.93 6.16
C GLY A 93 3.35 -1.46 6.38
N GLY A 94 4.36 -0.77 5.82
CA GLY A 94 5.76 -1.10 6.02
C GLY A 94 6.19 -1.01 7.49
N ILE A 95 5.85 0.09 8.17
CA ILE A 95 6.17 0.32 9.59
C ILE A 95 5.49 -0.72 10.49
N ILE A 96 4.23 -1.06 10.23
CA ILE A 96 3.51 -2.08 11.00
C ILE A 96 4.22 -3.43 10.88
N VAL A 97 4.60 -3.83 9.66
CA VAL A 97 5.32 -5.09 9.46
C VAL A 97 6.71 -5.05 10.09
N ASP A 98 7.41 -3.92 10.01
CA ASP A 98 8.70 -3.71 10.69
C ASP A 98 8.58 -3.96 12.21
N LEU A 99 7.59 -3.34 12.86
CA LEU A 99 7.32 -3.52 14.29
C LEU A 99 6.93 -4.96 14.64
N ILE A 100 6.14 -5.63 13.80
CA ILE A 100 5.74 -7.03 14.01
C ILE A 100 6.97 -7.94 13.93
N VAL A 101 7.84 -7.77 12.92
CA VAL A 101 9.02 -8.60 12.75
C VAL A 101 10.05 -8.34 13.86
N ALA A 102 10.26 -7.07 14.24
CA ALA A 102 11.13 -6.72 15.36
C ALA A 102 10.65 -7.38 16.67
N ARG A 103 9.35 -7.29 16.98
CA ARG A 103 8.75 -7.94 18.16
C ARG A 103 8.89 -9.47 18.12
N ARG A 104 8.75 -10.08 16.95
CA ARG A 104 8.87 -11.54 16.80
C ARG A 104 10.29 -12.01 17.07
N ASN A 105 11.29 -11.35 16.49
CA ASN A 105 12.70 -11.67 16.73
C ASN A 105 13.09 -11.50 18.22
N SER A 106 12.63 -10.45 18.91
CA SER A 106 12.91 -10.27 20.34
C SER A 106 12.26 -11.35 21.23
N ARG A 107 11.07 -11.84 20.85
CA ARG A 107 10.41 -12.96 21.55
C ARG A 107 11.14 -14.27 21.34
N ASP A 108 11.59 -14.55 20.12
CA ASP A 108 12.31 -15.79 19.80
C ASP A 108 13.67 -15.83 20.50
N TYR A 109 14.38 -14.70 20.58
CA TYR A 109 15.63 -14.60 21.35
C TYR A 109 15.41 -14.88 22.84
N ARG A 110 14.35 -14.32 23.45
CA ARG A 110 14.02 -14.59 24.86
C ARG A 110 13.66 -16.05 25.13
N ARG A 111 13.06 -16.75 24.17
CA ARG A 111 12.71 -18.17 24.31
C ARG A 111 13.94 -19.08 24.26
N GLN A 112 14.95 -18.74 23.47
CA GLN A 112 16.17 -19.54 23.39
C GLN A 112 16.97 -19.49 24.70
N VAL A 113 17.07 -18.32 25.35
CA VAL A 113 17.79 -18.15 26.62
C VAL A 113 17.09 -18.85 27.80
N SER A 114 15.77 -19.09 27.73
CA SER A 114 15.03 -19.80 28.79
C SER A 114 15.12 -21.33 28.71
N HIS A 115 15.78 -21.88 27.69
CA HIS A 115 15.95 -23.32 27.49
C HIS A 115 17.40 -23.80 27.75
N GLU A 116 18.28 -22.92 28.22
CA GLU A 116 19.60 -23.22 28.79
C GLU A 116 19.52 -23.20 30.32
#